data_AF-A0A453BYT9-F1
#
_entry.id   AF-A0A453BYT9-F1
#
_cell.length_a   1.000
_cell.length_b   1.000
_cell.length_c   1.000
_cell.angle_alpha   90.00
_cell.angle_beta   90.00
_cell.angle_gamma   90.00
#
_symmetry.space_group_name_H-M   'P 1'
#
loop_
_entity.id
_entity.type
_entity.pdbx_description
1 polymer ?
#
loop_
_entity_poly.entity_id
_entity_poly.type
_entity_poly.pdbx_seq_one_letter_code
_entity_poly.pdbx_strand_id
1 'polypeptide(L)'
;MCLTTVPVKMLHALHSEMTKLYILRLCSWMRVTTKEVSKHETWVTLSTLERNKSPYAISCLPLEFREITISAMDRIELMIFNLRNETAKSYDITRQLQEIHESVRLAFLNSFRDFAGYLGTFGAELAQSRSNKENNHVQNGYMNGTDRESSASMDGDLHKKLLVVLSNIGYCKAELSDQLYNKYRHIWSPIRDNDERSADMRDLVTSFSGLEDKVLDQYTFAKSNVIRNAAHNYLLDSGIHWGAAPVVKGIRDATLDLLHILVAVHAEVYSGARPLLEKTMKILVEGLVDIFLSLFYENKAKDLRTLDANGFCQLMLELEYFETVLNTYFSTEAQQALKSLQESLLEKACESGSEDAASDDKQVPSVSPDDLLALAQQHGSDLLQGEL
;
A
#
# COMPACT_ATOMS: atom_id res chain seq x y z
N MET A 1 -4.18 7.19 -72.83
CA MET A 1 -4.35 6.13 -71.81
C MET A 1 -4.13 6.67 -70.37
N CYS A 2 -4.55 7.91 -70.05
CA CYS A 2 -4.23 8.58 -68.78
C CYS A 2 -5.42 8.84 -67.83
N LEU A 3 -6.61 8.28 -68.10
CA LEU A 3 -7.83 8.58 -67.33
C LEU A 3 -8.11 7.63 -66.15
N THR A 4 -7.35 6.54 -65.99
CA THR A 4 -7.62 5.50 -64.97
C THR A 4 -6.81 5.65 -63.67
N THR A 5 -5.86 6.58 -63.60
CA THR A 5 -4.92 6.68 -62.45
C THR A 5 -5.36 7.65 -61.36
N VAL A 6 -6.13 8.69 -61.69
CA VAL A 6 -6.60 9.70 -60.72
C VAL A 6 -7.72 9.16 -59.81
N PRO A 7 -8.78 8.48 -60.33
CA PRO A 7 -9.85 7.95 -59.48
C PRO A 7 -9.35 6.89 -58.49
N VAL A 8 -8.43 6.03 -58.93
CA VAL A 8 -7.81 5.00 -58.09
C VAL A 8 -6.99 5.61 -56.96
N LYS A 9 -6.21 6.66 -57.24
CA LYS A 9 -5.46 7.40 -56.21
C LYS A 9 -6.40 8.07 -55.19
N MET A 10 -7.49 8.68 -55.65
CA MET A 10 -8.48 9.30 -54.76
C MET A 10 -9.17 8.26 -53.87
N LEU A 11 -9.48 7.08 -54.42
CA LEU A 11 -10.13 6.00 -53.66
C LEU A 11 -9.20 5.41 -52.58
N HIS A 12 -7.92 5.21 -52.88
CA HIS A 12 -6.94 4.77 -51.88
C HIS A 12 -6.69 5.83 -50.79
N ALA A 13 -6.62 7.10 -51.16
CA ALA A 13 -6.52 8.18 -50.18
C ALA A 13 -7.74 8.22 -49.25
N LEU A 14 -8.94 8.08 -49.81
CA LEU A 14 -10.18 8.00 -49.03
C LEU A 14 -10.21 6.77 -48.11
N HIS A 15 -9.80 5.60 -48.60
CA HIS A 15 -9.74 4.38 -47.80
C HIS A 15 -8.79 4.51 -46.61
N SER A 16 -7.61 5.10 -46.84
CA SER A 16 -6.62 5.36 -45.79
C SER A 16 -7.15 6.33 -44.72
N GLU A 17 -7.73 7.46 -45.14
CA GLU A 17 -8.32 8.43 -44.19
C GLU A 17 -9.51 7.84 -43.43
N MET A 18 -10.36 7.06 -44.09
CA MET A 18 -11.50 6.40 -43.45
C MET A 18 -11.04 5.36 -42.42
N THR A 19 -9.95 4.64 -42.71
CA THR A 19 -9.35 3.69 -41.77
C THR A 19 -8.72 4.40 -40.58
N LYS A 20 -7.98 5.50 -40.81
CA LYS A 20 -7.44 6.36 -39.74
C LYS A 20 -8.55 6.85 -38.81
N LEU A 21 -9.64 7.38 -39.37
CA LEU A 21 -10.80 7.84 -38.58
C LEU A 21 -11.46 6.71 -37.79
N TYR A 22 -11.58 5.51 -38.37
CA TYR A 22 -12.15 4.37 -37.68
C TYR A 22 -11.28 3.92 -36.51
N ILE A 23 -9.96 3.82 -36.72
CA ILE A 23 -8.99 3.48 -35.66
C ILE A 23 -9.07 4.49 -34.51
N LEU A 24 -9.13 5.79 -34.80
CA LEU A 24 -9.30 6.83 -33.78
C LEU A 24 -10.63 6.67 -33.01
N ARG A 25 -11.70 6.26 -33.68
CA ARG A 25 -12.99 5.95 -33.03
C ARG A 25 -12.89 4.72 -32.13
N LEU A 26 -12.15 3.67 -32.52
CA LEU A 26 -11.90 2.51 -31.67
C LEU A 26 -11.11 2.89 -30.41
N CYS A 27 -10.07 3.72 -30.57
CA CYS A 27 -9.29 4.25 -29.45
C CYS A 27 -10.17 5.06 -28.47
N SER A 28 -11.06 5.89 -28.99
CA SER A 28 -12.03 6.64 -28.17
C SER A 28 -13.03 5.73 -27.47
N TRP A 29 -13.59 4.77 -28.21
CA TRP A 29 -14.51 3.75 -27.68
C TRP A 29 -13.88 2.98 -26.51
N MET A 30 -12.65 2.49 -26.68
CA MET A 30 -11.89 1.81 -25.64
C MET A 30 -11.87 2.61 -24.34
N ARG A 31 -11.49 3.90 -24.39
CA ARG A 31 -11.41 4.78 -23.21
C ARG A 31 -12.78 5.04 -22.57
N VAL A 32 -13.81 5.31 -23.39
CA VAL A 32 -15.17 5.57 -22.90
C VAL A 32 -15.76 4.34 -22.23
N THR A 33 -15.55 3.15 -22.81
CA THR A 33 -16.03 1.89 -22.23
C THR A 33 -15.31 1.56 -20.94
N THR A 34 -13.98 1.75 -20.86
CA THR A 34 -13.22 1.57 -19.61
C THR A 34 -13.77 2.47 -18.49
N LYS A 35 -14.07 3.73 -18.79
CA LYS A 35 -14.68 4.67 -17.84
C LYS A 35 -16.06 4.21 -17.36
N GLU A 36 -16.85 3.61 -18.23
CA GLU A 36 -18.20 3.17 -17.87
C GLU A 36 -18.17 1.94 -16.97
N VAL A 37 -17.28 1.00 -17.27
CA VAL A 37 -17.09 -0.21 -16.46
C VAL A 37 -16.55 0.15 -15.08
N SER A 38 -15.63 1.12 -14.97
CA SER A 38 -15.10 1.53 -13.67
C SER A 38 -16.17 2.08 -12.70
N LYS A 39 -17.30 2.59 -13.19
CA LYS A 39 -18.38 3.08 -12.31
C LYS A 39 -19.13 1.96 -11.59
N HIS A 40 -19.02 0.74 -12.07
CA HIS A 40 -19.79 -0.41 -11.59
C HIS A 40 -18.90 -1.44 -10.86
N GLU A 41 -17.81 -0.98 -10.25
CA GLU A 41 -16.89 -1.84 -9.50
C GLU A 41 -17.61 -2.58 -8.36
N THR A 42 -17.37 -3.88 -8.29
CA THR A 42 -18.05 -4.80 -7.36
C THR A 42 -17.29 -5.00 -6.06
N TRP A 43 -15.99 -4.70 -6.04
CA TRP A 43 -15.10 -4.87 -4.89
C TRP A 43 -14.93 -6.32 -4.40
N VAL A 44 -15.38 -7.29 -5.20
CA VAL A 44 -15.26 -8.71 -4.89
C VAL A 44 -13.98 -9.25 -5.53
N THR A 45 -13.17 -9.95 -4.74
CA THR A 45 -11.96 -10.57 -5.24
C THR A 45 -12.27 -11.83 -6.05
N LEU A 46 -11.56 -11.99 -7.16
CA LEU A 46 -11.68 -13.15 -8.02
C LEU A 46 -10.99 -14.38 -7.45
N SER A 47 -11.47 -15.56 -7.85
CA SER A 47 -10.79 -16.82 -7.52
C SER A 47 -9.42 -16.91 -8.19
N THR A 48 -8.54 -17.73 -7.62
CA THR A 48 -7.18 -17.98 -8.16
C THR A 48 -7.18 -18.45 -9.61
N LEU A 49 -8.22 -19.15 -10.06
CA LEU A 49 -8.35 -19.60 -11.45
C LEU A 49 -8.65 -18.42 -12.38
N GLU A 50 -9.58 -17.55 -12.01
CA GLU A 50 -10.03 -16.40 -12.82
C GLU A 50 -8.91 -15.38 -13.03
N ARG A 51 -8.01 -15.23 -12.04
CA ARG A 51 -6.82 -14.36 -12.14
C ARG A 51 -5.57 -15.07 -12.66
N ASN A 52 -5.71 -16.19 -13.38
CA ASN A 52 -4.59 -16.94 -13.97
C ASN A 52 -3.45 -17.29 -12.99
N LYS A 53 -3.80 -17.65 -11.74
CA LYS A 53 -2.86 -17.93 -10.65
C LYS A 53 -1.99 -16.74 -10.21
N SER A 54 -2.36 -15.51 -10.57
CA SER A 54 -1.73 -14.30 -10.07
C SER A 54 -1.78 -14.25 -8.54
N PRO A 55 -0.71 -13.78 -7.86
CA PRO A 55 -0.71 -13.60 -6.42
C PRO A 55 -1.57 -12.41 -5.95
N TYR A 56 -1.96 -11.50 -6.84
CA TYR A 56 -2.77 -10.31 -6.53
C TYR A 56 -4.26 -10.65 -6.41
N ALA A 57 -4.91 -10.29 -5.31
CA ALA A 57 -6.35 -10.56 -5.11
C ALA A 57 -7.19 -9.47 -5.78
N ILE A 58 -7.22 -9.51 -7.11
CA ILE A 58 -7.87 -8.50 -7.95
C ILE A 58 -9.39 -8.64 -8.00
N SER A 59 -10.09 -7.54 -8.30
CA SER A 59 -11.48 -7.56 -8.77
C SER A 59 -11.58 -7.90 -10.26
N CYS A 60 -12.79 -7.87 -10.82
CA CYS A 60 -13.02 -8.06 -12.26
C CYS A 60 -12.48 -6.92 -13.12
N LEU A 61 -12.31 -5.72 -12.56
CA LEU A 61 -12.06 -4.50 -13.32
C LEU A 61 -10.77 -4.52 -14.16
N PRO A 62 -9.60 -4.98 -13.67
CA PRO A 62 -8.42 -5.13 -14.52
C PRO A 62 -8.62 -6.10 -15.70
N LEU A 63 -9.44 -7.14 -15.52
CA LEU A 63 -9.74 -8.10 -16.58
C LEU A 63 -10.73 -7.52 -17.59
N GLU A 64 -11.71 -6.75 -17.16
CA GLU A 64 -12.61 -6.05 -18.08
C GLU A 64 -11.86 -5.00 -18.90
N PHE A 65 -10.95 -4.24 -18.28
CA PHE A 65 -10.04 -3.34 -19.01
C PHE A 65 -9.22 -4.10 -20.05
N ARG A 66 -8.66 -5.26 -19.68
CA ARG A 66 -7.93 -6.15 -20.59
C ARG A 66 -8.78 -6.55 -21.81
N GLU A 67 -10.00 -7.03 -21.59
CA GLU A 67 -10.89 -7.48 -22.67
C GLU A 67 -11.25 -6.33 -23.62
N ILE A 68 -11.56 -5.14 -23.08
CA ILE A 68 -11.85 -3.94 -23.87
C ILE A 68 -10.65 -3.57 -24.74
N THR A 69 -9.45 -3.53 -24.17
CA THR A 69 -8.23 -3.17 -24.91
C THR A 69 -7.87 -4.22 -25.96
N ILE A 70 -7.95 -5.52 -25.63
CA ILE A 70 -7.68 -6.60 -26.58
C ILE A 70 -8.64 -6.53 -27.77
N SER A 71 -9.94 -6.36 -27.52
CA SER A 71 -10.96 -6.24 -28.56
C SER A 71 -10.72 -5.06 -29.50
N ALA A 72 -10.33 -3.90 -28.95
CA ALA A 72 -9.97 -2.74 -29.76
C ALA A 72 -8.70 -3.02 -30.61
N MET A 73 -7.68 -3.62 -29.99
CA MET A 73 -6.42 -3.94 -30.66
C MET A 73 -6.57 -4.95 -31.78
N ASP A 74 -7.37 -6.01 -31.61
CA ASP A 74 -7.61 -7.02 -32.66
C ASP A 74 -8.25 -6.39 -33.90
N ARG A 75 -9.18 -5.45 -33.71
CA ARG A 75 -9.80 -4.71 -34.81
C ARG A 75 -8.81 -3.77 -35.49
N ILE A 76 -7.96 -3.10 -34.72
CA ILE A 76 -6.89 -2.24 -35.27
C ILE A 76 -5.91 -3.09 -36.06
N GLU A 77 -5.49 -4.25 -35.55
CA GLU A 77 -4.58 -5.18 -36.22
C GLU A 77 -5.10 -5.59 -37.59
N LEU A 78 -6.37 -6.00 -37.67
CA LEU A 78 -7.01 -6.36 -38.94
C LEU A 78 -7.00 -5.19 -39.94
N MET A 79 -7.28 -3.97 -39.46
CA MET A 79 -7.29 -2.76 -40.31
C MET A 79 -5.90 -2.40 -40.82
N ILE A 80 -4.88 -2.47 -39.95
CA ILE A 80 -3.49 -2.22 -40.32
C ILE A 80 -2.99 -3.27 -41.31
N PHE A 81 -3.35 -4.54 -41.10
CA PHE A 81 -3.02 -5.62 -42.03
C PHE A 81 -3.62 -5.38 -43.42
N ASN A 82 -4.89 -4.98 -43.50
CA ASN A 82 -5.55 -4.65 -44.76
C ASN A 82 -4.89 -3.46 -45.46
N LEU A 83 -4.60 -2.39 -44.72
CA LEU A 83 -3.88 -1.22 -45.25
C LEU A 83 -2.51 -1.59 -45.81
N ARG A 84 -1.74 -2.44 -45.10
CA ARG A 84 -0.41 -2.93 -45.51
C ARG A 84 -0.45 -3.79 -46.79
N ASN A 85 -1.48 -4.62 -46.93
CA ASN A 85 -1.61 -5.50 -48.11
C ASN A 85 -2.08 -4.74 -49.36
N GLU A 86 -2.89 -3.70 -49.20
CA GLU A 86 -3.25 -2.80 -50.30
C GLU A 86 -2.06 -1.93 -50.75
N THR A 87 -1.14 -1.59 -49.85
CA THR A 87 0.01 -0.72 -50.12
C THR A 87 1.07 -1.34 -51.03
N ALA A 88 1.30 -2.65 -50.91
CA ALA A 88 2.34 -3.36 -51.68
C ALA A 88 2.16 -3.25 -53.20
N LYS A 89 1.04 -2.65 -53.67
CA LYS A 89 0.64 -2.58 -55.07
C LYS A 89 0.70 -1.20 -55.71
N SER A 90 0.75 -0.05 -55.00
CA SER A 90 0.69 1.24 -55.73
C SER A 90 1.10 2.57 -55.07
N TYR A 91 1.45 2.69 -53.78
CA TYR A 91 1.70 4.03 -53.19
C TYR A 91 2.51 3.99 -51.87
N ASP A 92 3.24 5.06 -51.56
CA ASP A 92 3.99 5.24 -50.29
C ASP A 92 3.06 5.74 -49.16
N ILE A 93 2.43 4.81 -48.43
CA ILE A 93 1.54 5.08 -47.27
C ILE A 93 2.36 5.13 -45.95
N THR A 94 3.69 5.10 -46.01
CA THR A 94 4.56 5.04 -44.83
C THR A 94 4.30 6.18 -43.84
N ARG A 95 4.10 7.40 -44.36
CA ARG A 95 3.75 8.57 -43.53
C ARG A 95 2.40 8.40 -42.82
N GLN A 96 1.37 7.94 -43.53
CA GLN A 96 0.04 7.75 -42.95
C GLN A 96 0.05 6.63 -41.90
N LEU A 97 0.76 5.52 -42.16
CA LEU A 97 0.95 4.45 -41.19
C LEU A 97 1.69 4.94 -39.93
N GLN A 98 2.69 5.82 -40.10
CA GLN A 98 3.40 6.42 -38.96
C GLN A 98 2.49 7.36 -38.15
N GLU A 99 1.66 8.18 -38.80
CA GLU A 99 0.68 9.02 -38.11
C GLU A 99 -0.37 8.20 -37.35
N ILE A 100 -0.84 7.09 -37.94
CA ILE A 100 -1.76 6.16 -37.28
C ILE A 100 -1.06 5.48 -36.10
N HIS A 101 0.18 5.01 -36.28
CA HIS A 101 0.98 4.39 -35.23
C HIS A 101 1.10 5.31 -34.01
N GLU A 102 1.53 6.56 -34.20
CA GLU A 102 1.68 7.52 -33.09
C GLU A 102 0.34 7.85 -32.43
N SER A 103 -0.73 7.98 -33.21
CA SER A 103 -2.07 8.21 -32.66
C SER A 103 -2.57 7.04 -31.80
N VAL A 104 -2.33 5.80 -32.25
CA VAL A 104 -2.70 4.58 -31.51
C VAL A 104 -1.82 4.43 -30.27
N ARG A 105 -0.51 4.70 -30.37
CA ARG A 105 0.43 4.71 -29.25
C ARG A 105 -0.06 5.63 -28.13
N LEU A 106 -0.33 6.88 -28.44
CA LEU A 106 -0.79 7.87 -27.46
C LEU A 106 -2.14 7.49 -26.86
N ALA A 107 -3.09 7.01 -27.67
CA ALA A 107 -4.39 6.60 -27.16
C ALA A 107 -4.30 5.37 -26.24
N PHE A 108 -3.44 4.42 -26.57
CA PHE A 108 -3.17 3.24 -25.76
C PHE A 108 -2.56 3.63 -24.40
N LEU A 109 -1.51 4.44 -24.38
CA LEU A 109 -0.89 4.90 -23.13
C LEU A 109 -1.84 5.74 -22.28
N ASN A 110 -2.61 6.63 -22.91
CA ASN A 110 -3.62 7.40 -22.21
C ASN A 110 -4.73 6.53 -21.63
N SER A 111 -5.09 5.40 -22.26
CA SER A 111 -6.10 4.49 -21.70
C SER A 111 -5.63 3.84 -20.39
N PHE A 112 -4.35 3.46 -20.32
CA PHE A 112 -3.73 2.99 -19.09
C PHE A 112 -3.67 4.09 -18.02
N ARG A 113 -3.32 5.31 -18.42
CA ARG A 113 -3.24 6.45 -17.51
C ARG A 113 -4.62 6.82 -16.95
N ASP A 114 -5.66 6.82 -17.78
CA ASP A 114 -7.04 7.04 -17.33
C ASP A 114 -7.46 5.94 -16.35
N PHE A 115 -7.13 4.68 -16.66
CA PHE A 115 -7.43 3.54 -15.80
C PHE A 115 -6.73 3.63 -14.43
N ALA A 116 -5.44 3.97 -14.42
CA ALA A 116 -4.70 4.29 -13.21
C ALA A 116 -5.34 5.47 -12.45
N GLY A 117 -5.83 6.48 -13.18
CA GLY A 117 -6.60 7.59 -12.63
C GLY A 117 -7.85 7.11 -11.87
N TYR A 118 -8.63 6.19 -12.44
CA TYR A 118 -9.81 5.62 -11.78
C TYR A 118 -9.44 4.84 -10.50
N LEU A 119 -8.41 3.99 -10.55
CA LEU A 119 -7.91 3.29 -9.37
C LEU A 119 -7.44 4.27 -8.28
N GLY A 120 -6.81 5.37 -8.66
CA GLY A 120 -6.40 6.41 -7.72
C GLY A 120 -7.55 7.20 -7.11
N THR A 121 -8.62 7.45 -7.88
CA THR A 121 -9.85 8.05 -7.36
C THR A 121 -10.50 7.13 -6.33
N PHE A 122 -10.56 5.82 -6.59
CA PHE A 122 -11.07 4.85 -5.62
C PHE A 122 -10.30 4.87 -4.31
N GLY A 123 -8.96 4.83 -4.37
CA GLY A 123 -8.12 4.93 -3.17
C GLY A 123 -8.41 6.21 -2.36
N ALA A 124 -8.47 7.35 -3.04
CA ALA A 124 -8.75 8.64 -2.40
C ALA A 124 -10.16 8.72 -1.78
N GLU A 125 -11.19 8.23 -2.46
CA GLU A 125 -12.57 8.23 -1.96
C GLU A 125 -12.73 7.34 -0.74
N LEU A 126 -12.10 6.14 -0.76
CA LEU A 126 -12.10 5.22 0.37
C LEU A 126 -11.37 5.82 1.59
N ALA A 127 -10.24 6.49 1.38
CA ALA A 127 -9.50 7.17 2.44
C ALA A 127 -10.25 8.38 3.04
N GLN A 128 -10.88 9.21 2.20
CA GLN A 128 -11.63 10.40 2.65
C GLN A 128 -12.94 10.05 3.36
N SER A 129 -13.61 8.96 2.95
CA SER A 129 -14.83 8.47 3.60
C SER A 129 -14.62 8.17 5.09
N ARG A 130 -13.37 7.94 5.51
CA ARG A 130 -12.95 7.80 6.91
C ARG A 130 -12.76 9.15 7.61
N SER A 131 -11.96 10.05 7.02
CA SER A 131 -11.64 11.37 7.62
C SER A 131 -12.89 12.21 7.90
N ASN A 132 -13.88 12.21 6.99
CA ASN A 132 -15.14 12.92 7.21
C ASN A 132 -15.93 12.39 8.43
N LYS A 133 -15.77 11.12 8.79
CA LYS A 133 -16.43 10.52 9.97
C LYS A 133 -15.69 10.84 11.26
N GLU A 134 -14.36 10.84 11.26
CA GLU A 134 -13.56 11.28 12.41
C GLU A 134 -13.90 12.73 12.79
N ASN A 135 -14.03 13.64 11.81
CA ASN A 135 -14.42 15.04 12.06
C ASN A 135 -15.83 15.19 12.64
N ASN A 136 -16.79 14.35 12.21
CA ASN A 136 -18.17 14.41 12.71
C ASN A 136 -18.30 13.86 14.15
N HIS A 137 -17.41 12.96 14.58
CA HIS A 137 -17.44 12.39 15.93
C HIS A 137 -16.90 13.35 17.00
N VAL A 138 -16.12 14.37 16.62
CA VAL A 138 -15.60 15.39 17.56
C VAL A 138 -16.65 16.47 17.87
N GLN A 139 -17.75 16.56 17.11
CA GLN A 139 -18.66 17.71 17.17
C GLN A 139 -20.01 17.47 17.87
N ASN A 140 -20.31 16.26 18.33
CA ASN A 140 -21.52 15.97 19.10
C ASN A 140 -21.20 15.20 20.37
N GLY A 141 -21.08 15.93 21.49
CA GLY A 141 -21.14 15.33 22.82
C GLY A 141 -22.54 14.76 23.05
N TYR A 142 -22.58 13.54 23.62
CA TYR A 142 -23.73 12.66 23.87
C TYR A 142 -24.15 11.75 22.70
N MET A 143 -23.84 10.45 22.81
CA MET A 143 -24.81 9.35 22.66
C MET A 143 -24.21 7.97 23.02
N ASN A 144 -25.12 7.05 23.36
CA ASN A 144 -24.97 5.76 24.04
C ASN A 144 -23.98 4.74 23.46
N GLY A 145 -23.44 3.90 24.35
CA GLY A 145 -22.47 2.83 24.08
C GLY A 145 -22.99 1.60 23.32
N THR A 146 -23.54 1.79 22.12
CA THR A 146 -23.95 0.67 21.22
C THR A 146 -23.31 0.73 19.82
N ASP A 147 -22.52 1.76 19.50
CA ASP A 147 -22.04 2.04 18.13
C ASP A 147 -20.62 1.52 17.78
N ARG A 148 -19.89 0.94 18.75
CA ARG A 148 -18.52 0.46 18.51
C ARG A 148 -18.43 -0.73 17.54
N GLU A 149 -19.39 -1.65 17.55
CA GLU A 149 -19.35 -2.86 16.69
C GLU A 149 -19.78 -2.56 15.24
N SER A 150 -20.76 -1.69 15.05
CA SER A 150 -21.22 -1.27 13.72
C SER A 150 -20.15 -0.47 12.96
N SER A 151 -19.47 0.44 13.66
CA SER A 151 -18.38 1.24 13.09
C SER A 151 -17.15 0.39 12.75
N ALA A 152 -16.79 -0.58 13.59
CA ALA A 152 -15.67 -1.50 13.33
C ALA A 152 -15.91 -2.38 12.08
N SER A 153 -17.15 -2.85 11.86
CA SER A 153 -17.47 -3.66 10.67
C SER A 153 -17.35 -2.87 9.36
N MET A 154 -17.72 -1.59 9.38
CA MET A 154 -17.64 -0.70 8.22
C MET A 154 -16.22 -0.21 7.93
N ASP A 155 -15.40 0.05 8.94
CA ASP A 155 -13.99 0.43 8.74
C ASP A 155 -13.17 -0.77 8.22
N GLY A 156 -13.50 -1.99 8.68
CA GLY A 156 -12.94 -3.24 8.14
C GLY A 156 -13.27 -3.44 6.66
N ASP A 157 -14.47 -3.05 6.21
CA ASP A 157 -14.85 -3.12 4.80
C ASP A 157 -14.07 -2.13 3.92
N LEU A 158 -13.82 -0.91 4.42
CA LEU A 158 -13.02 0.10 3.72
C LEU A 158 -11.56 -0.34 3.54
N HIS A 159 -10.93 -0.90 4.57
CA HIS A 159 -9.55 -1.41 4.48
C HIS A 159 -9.42 -2.55 3.48
N LYS A 160 -10.38 -3.48 3.46
CA LYS A 160 -10.42 -4.55 2.46
C LYS A 160 -10.52 -4.00 1.04
N LYS A 161 -11.38 -3.00 0.82
CA LYS A 161 -11.51 -2.33 -0.50
C LYS A 161 -10.22 -1.63 -0.92
N LEU A 162 -9.51 -0.97 -0.01
CA LEU A 162 -8.19 -0.38 -0.30
C LEU A 162 -7.17 -1.45 -0.73
N LEU A 163 -7.17 -2.62 -0.09
CA LEU A 163 -6.30 -3.74 -0.50
C LEU A 163 -6.67 -4.30 -1.87
N VAL A 164 -7.97 -4.34 -2.23
CA VAL A 164 -8.41 -4.69 -3.59
C VAL A 164 -7.87 -3.68 -4.61
N VAL A 165 -7.94 -2.38 -4.31
CA VAL A 165 -7.37 -1.34 -5.19
C VAL A 165 -5.86 -1.53 -5.35
N LEU A 166 -5.12 -1.78 -4.26
CA LEU A 166 -3.69 -2.06 -4.30
C LEU A 166 -3.36 -3.31 -5.13
N SER A 167 -4.14 -4.38 -4.99
CA SER A 167 -4.00 -5.58 -5.81
C SER A 167 -4.27 -5.30 -7.29
N ASN A 168 -5.31 -4.52 -7.60
CA ASN A 168 -5.61 -4.13 -8.97
C ASN A 168 -4.47 -3.32 -9.59
N ILE A 169 -3.91 -2.36 -8.85
CA ILE A 169 -2.75 -1.56 -9.27
C ILE A 169 -1.54 -2.47 -9.50
N GLY A 170 -1.21 -3.33 -8.54
CA GLY A 170 -0.08 -4.24 -8.60
C GLY A 170 -0.16 -5.22 -9.77
N TYR A 171 -1.33 -5.80 -10.01
CA TYR A 171 -1.58 -6.66 -11.18
C TYR A 171 -1.43 -5.88 -12.50
N CYS A 172 -1.95 -4.65 -12.57
CA CYS A 172 -1.81 -3.82 -13.76
C CYS A 172 -0.34 -3.50 -14.05
N LYS A 173 0.42 -3.20 -13.01
CA LYS A 173 1.85 -2.91 -13.08
C LYS A 173 2.68 -4.12 -13.52
N ALA A 174 2.47 -5.26 -12.87
CA ALA A 174 3.34 -6.43 -13.00
C ALA A 174 2.97 -7.35 -14.17
N GLU A 175 1.70 -7.45 -14.53
CA GLU A 175 1.21 -8.44 -15.51
C GLU A 175 0.56 -7.75 -16.71
N LEU A 176 -0.45 -6.92 -16.47
CA LEU A 176 -1.29 -6.41 -17.55
C LEU A 176 -0.57 -5.44 -18.49
N SER A 177 0.29 -4.58 -17.93
CA SER A 177 1.07 -3.61 -18.71
C SER A 177 1.94 -4.31 -19.75
N ASP A 178 2.70 -5.35 -19.36
CA ASP A 178 3.55 -6.09 -20.29
C ASP A 178 2.73 -6.86 -21.32
N GLN A 179 1.66 -7.53 -20.89
CA GLN A 179 0.78 -8.28 -21.78
C GLN A 179 0.19 -7.41 -22.90
N LEU A 180 -0.43 -6.28 -22.53
CA LEU A 180 -1.07 -5.39 -23.50
C LEU A 180 -0.05 -4.62 -24.32
N TYR A 181 1.11 -4.26 -23.75
CA TYR A 181 2.18 -3.60 -24.49
C TYR A 181 2.81 -4.52 -25.55
N ASN A 182 2.98 -5.81 -25.23
CA ASN A 182 3.45 -6.79 -26.20
C ASN A 182 2.44 -7.00 -27.34
N LYS A 183 1.13 -6.98 -27.04
CA LYS A 183 0.07 -7.02 -28.06
C LYS A 183 0.13 -5.78 -28.97
N TYR A 184 0.23 -4.58 -28.38
CA TYR A 184 0.43 -3.34 -29.11
C TYR A 184 1.63 -3.44 -30.07
N ARG A 185 2.79 -3.88 -29.56
CA ARG A 185 4.02 -4.00 -30.36
C ARG A 185 3.86 -4.97 -31.51
N HIS A 186 3.15 -6.10 -31.31
CA HIS A 186 2.97 -7.11 -32.36
C HIS A 186 2.34 -6.53 -33.62
N ILE A 187 1.35 -5.64 -33.46
CA ILE A 187 0.68 -4.93 -34.57
C ILE A 187 1.69 -4.14 -35.42
N TRP A 188 2.73 -3.61 -34.77
CA TRP A 188 3.70 -2.67 -35.35
C TRP A 188 5.08 -3.27 -35.65
N SER A 189 5.30 -4.56 -35.37
CA SER A 189 6.60 -5.25 -35.45
C SER A 189 7.43 -5.15 -36.75
N PRO A 190 6.91 -4.84 -37.96
CA PRO A 190 7.78 -4.55 -39.12
C PRO A 190 8.35 -3.13 -39.14
N ILE A 191 7.91 -2.22 -38.26
CA ILE A 191 8.51 -0.90 -38.06
C ILE A 191 9.71 -1.12 -37.13
N ARG A 192 10.93 -0.87 -37.64
CA ARG A 192 12.20 -1.07 -36.90
C ARG A 192 12.22 -0.25 -35.61
N ASP A 193 11.86 -0.86 -34.48
CA ASP A 193 12.18 -0.32 -33.16
C ASP A 193 13.62 -0.72 -32.81
N ASN A 194 14.50 0.26 -32.93
CA ASN A 194 15.83 0.26 -32.37
C ASN A 194 15.68 0.58 -30.88
N ASP A 195 15.90 -0.39 -29.98
CA ASP A 195 16.00 -0.26 -28.51
C ASP A 195 14.88 0.48 -27.71
N GLU A 196 13.84 1.04 -28.34
CA GLU A 196 12.63 1.58 -27.73
C GLU A 196 11.71 0.47 -27.18
N ARG A 197 12.24 -0.47 -26.41
CA ARG A 197 11.44 -1.39 -25.61
C ARG A 197 11.25 -0.86 -24.18
N SER A 198 11.02 0.41 -23.84
CA SER A 198 10.69 1.72 -24.49
C SER A 198 10.60 2.70 -23.32
N ALA A 199 10.87 4.00 -23.51
CA ALA A 199 10.57 5.00 -22.48
C ALA A 199 9.11 4.88 -21.98
N ASP A 200 8.16 4.63 -22.88
CA ASP A 200 6.74 4.46 -22.56
C ASP A 200 6.43 3.39 -21.52
N MET A 201 7.01 2.20 -21.67
CA MET A 201 6.73 1.10 -20.74
C MET A 201 7.32 1.42 -19.35
N ARG A 202 8.49 2.05 -19.31
CA ARG A 202 9.08 2.51 -18.04
C ARG A 202 8.23 3.60 -17.40
N ASP A 203 7.75 4.57 -18.19
CA ASP A 203 6.90 5.66 -17.70
C ASP A 203 5.55 5.12 -17.20
N LEU A 204 5.00 4.12 -17.87
CA LEU A 204 3.78 3.43 -17.47
C LEU A 204 3.96 2.68 -16.13
N VAL A 205 5.01 1.86 -16.03
CA VAL A 205 5.32 1.13 -14.79
C VAL A 205 5.62 2.10 -13.64
N THR A 206 6.35 3.18 -13.91
CA THR A 206 6.64 4.23 -12.92
C THR A 206 5.36 4.91 -12.44
N SER A 207 4.42 5.18 -13.35
CA SER A 207 3.12 5.77 -13.02
C SER A 207 2.30 4.87 -12.10
N PHE A 208 2.27 3.56 -12.36
CA PHE A 208 1.61 2.60 -11.47
C PHE A 208 2.35 2.42 -10.13
N SER A 209 3.68 2.43 -10.11
CA SER A 209 4.46 2.40 -8.86
C SER A 209 4.14 3.61 -7.97
N GLY A 210 4.16 4.82 -8.53
CA GLY A 210 3.82 6.02 -7.75
C GLY A 210 2.36 6.02 -7.26
N LEU A 211 1.45 5.40 -8.02
CA LEU A 211 0.07 5.21 -7.58
C LEU A 211 -0.05 4.16 -6.46
N GLU A 212 0.67 3.04 -6.58
CA GLU A 212 0.74 2.00 -5.56
C GLU A 212 1.24 2.57 -4.24
N ASP A 213 2.34 3.34 -4.27
CA ASP A 213 2.88 4.03 -3.09
C ASP A 213 1.84 4.96 -2.47
N LYS A 214 1.20 5.80 -3.27
CA LYS A 214 0.18 6.74 -2.78
C LYS A 214 -1.01 6.05 -2.08
N VAL A 215 -1.51 4.95 -2.65
CA VAL A 215 -2.64 4.22 -2.04
C VAL A 215 -2.17 3.40 -0.84
N LEU A 216 -0.94 2.87 -0.88
CA LEU A 216 -0.36 2.14 0.23
C LEU A 216 -0.16 3.07 1.44
N ASP A 217 0.30 4.29 1.23
CA ASP A 217 0.44 5.32 2.27
C ASP A 217 -0.90 5.60 2.96
N GLN A 218 -2.00 5.64 2.21
CA GLN A 218 -3.35 5.82 2.78
C GLN A 218 -3.75 4.64 3.67
N TYR A 219 -3.46 3.42 3.23
CA TYR A 219 -3.73 2.21 3.99
C TYR A 219 -2.87 2.12 5.26
N THR A 220 -1.56 2.34 5.14
CA THR A 220 -0.63 2.27 6.27
C THR A 220 -0.89 3.38 7.27
N PHE A 221 -1.17 4.61 6.82
CA PHE A 221 -1.60 5.70 7.71
C PHE A 221 -2.85 5.31 8.52
N ALA A 222 -3.83 4.68 7.86
CA ALA A 222 -5.05 4.27 8.53
C ALA A 222 -4.81 3.20 9.60
N LYS A 223 -3.98 2.20 9.30
CA LYS A 223 -3.59 1.15 10.25
C LYS A 223 -2.69 1.67 11.36
N SER A 224 -1.78 2.60 11.07
CA SER A 224 -0.92 3.25 12.07
C SER A 224 -1.74 3.97 13.14
N ASN A 225 -2.90 4.57 12.80
CA ASN A 225 -3.79 5.15 13.82
C ASN A 225 -4.40 4.08 14.75
N VAL A 226 -4.76 2.91 14.21
CA VAL A 226 -5.27 1.78 15.02
C VAL A 226 -4.16 1.26 15.93
N ILE A 227 -2.96 1.10 15.40
CA ILE A 227 -1.77 0.69 16.16
C ILE A 227 -1.43 1.72 17.23
N ARG A 228 -1.50 3.02 16.94
CA ARG A 228 -1.26 4.10 17.91
C ARG A 228 -2.23 4.02 19.09
N ASN A 229 -3.51 3.81 18.83
CA ASN A 229 -4.50 3.65 19.90
C ASN A 229 -4.23 2.40 20.75
N ALA A 230 -3.83 1.29 20.12
CA ALA A 230 -3.46 0.09 20.84
C ALA A 230 -2.17 0.28 21.66
N ALA A 231 -1.17 0.99 21.12
CA ALA A 231 0.07 1.33 21.81
C ALA A 231 -0.16 2.29 22.99
N HIS A 232 -1.09 3.23 22.86
CA HIS A 232 -1.55 4.08 23.96
C HIS A 232 -2.15 3.23 25.08
N ASN A 233 -3.07 2.32 24.75
CA ASN A 233 -3.67 1.44 25.75
C ASN A 233 -2.62 0.53 26.42
N TYR A 234 -1.68 0.01 25.64
CA TYR A 234 -0.56 -0.80 26.14
C TYR A 234 0.29 -0.04 27.17
N LEU A 235 0.64 1.22 26.87
CA LEU A 235 1.55 1.99 27.70
C LEU A 235 0.86 2.70 28.86
N LEU A 236 -0.35 3.23 28.66
CA LEU A 236 -0.99 4.17 29.60
C LEU A 236 -2.25 3.61 30.26
N ASP A 237 -3.05 2.81 29.56
CA ASP A 237 -4.35 2.33 30.06
C ASP A 237 -4.34 0.83 30.47
N SER A 238 -3.15 0.24 30.61
CA SER A 238 -2.97 -1.17 30.99
C SER A 238 -3.14 -1.45 32.49
N GLY A 239 -3.48 -0.42 33.28
CA GLY A 239 -3.67 -0.51 34.73
C GLY A 239 -2.35 -0.60 35.53
N ILE A 240 -1.20 -0.44 34.87
CA ILE A 240 0.11 -0.40 35.52
C ILE A 240 0.46 1.04 35.90
N HIS A 241 0.84 1.21 37.17
CA HIS A 241 1.47 2.43 37.65
C HIS A 241 2.98 2.24 37.57
N TRP A 242 3.64 2.85 36.58
CA TRP A 242 5.04 2.60 36.27
C TRP A 242 6.04 2.96 37.38
N GLY A 243 5.68 3.86 38.30
CA GLY A 243 6.46 4.16 39.50
C GLY A 243 6.23 3.23 40.70
N ALA A 244 5.34 2.25 40.57
CA ALA A 244 5.06 1.22 41.58
C ALA A 244 4.64 -0.08 40.88
N ALA A 245 5.45 -0.50 39.90
CA ALA A 245 5.10 -1.60 39.03
C ALA A 245 5.21 -2.94 39.78
N PRO A 246 4.32 -3.90 39.47
CA PRO A 246 4.41 -5.23 40.04
C PRO A 246 5.70 -5.94 39.58
N VAL A 247 6.12 -6.94 40.34
CA VAL A 247 7.27 -7.79 39.98
C VAL A 247 7.05 -8.39 38.59
N VAL A 248 8.09 -8.36 37.76
CA VAL A 248 8.10 -8.92 36.41
C VAL A 248 7.85 -10.43 36.46
N LYS A 249 6.80 -10.89 35.77
CA LYS A 249 6.39 -12.31 35.74
C LYS A 249 6.35 -12.93 34.35
N GLY A 250 6.42 -12.11 33.30
CA GLY A 250 6.26 -12.53 31.91
C GLY A 250 5.68 -11.41 31.06
N ILE A 251 5.27 -11.76 29.84
CA ILE A 251 4.66 -10.82 28.89
C ILE A 251 3.21 -10.51 29.31
N ARG A 252 2.83 -9.23 29.32
CA ARG A 252 1.46 -8.81 29.67
C ARG A 252 0.47 -9.08 28.54
N ASP A 253 -0.79 -9.32 28.90
CA ASP A 253 -1.90 -9.41 27.94
C ASP A 253 -1.98 -8.16 27.04
N ALA A 254 -1.71 -6.97 27.57
CA ALA A 254 -1.68 -5.73 26.79
C ALA A 254 -0.64 -5.74 25.65
N THR A 255 0.48 -6.42 25.84
CA THR A 255 1.52 -6.64 24.82
C THR A 255 1.01 -7.58 23.73
N LEU A 256 0.35 -8.66 24.15
CA LEU A 256 -0.26 -9.62 23.23
C LEU A 256 -1.39 -8.96 22.44
N ASP A 257 -2.24 -8.16 23.06
CA ASP A 257 -3.32 -7.44 22.39
C ASP A 257 -2.78 -6.53 21.28
N LEU A 258 -1.72 -5.76 21.56
CA LEU A 258 -1.04 -4.93 20.57
C LEU A 258 -0.43 -5.77 19.43
N LEU A 259 0.22 -6.89 19.76
CA LEU A 259 0.76 -7.81 18.75
C LEU A 259 -0.35 -8.42 17.87
N HIS A 260 -1.49 -8.79 18.46
CA HIS A 260 -2.63 -9.35 17.73
C HIS A 260 -3.19 -8.37 16.70
N ILE A 261 -3.13 -7.05 16.94
CA ILE A 261 -3.47 -6.04 15.94
C ILE A 261 -2.55 -6.15 14.72
N LEU A 262 -1.24 -6.28 14.93
CA LEU A 262 -0.28 -6.45 13.83
C LEU A 262 -0.48 -7.79 13.10
N VAL A 263 -0.76 -8.86 13.84
CA VAL A 263 -1.08 -10.18 13.25
C VAL A 263 -2.36 -10.10 12.39
N ALA A 264 -3.39 -9.40 12.87
CA ALA A 264 -4.62 -9.19 12.12
C ALA A 264 -4.36 -8.39 10.83
N VAL A 265 -3.55 -7.34 10.90
CA VAL A 265 -3.14 -6.58 9.71
C VAL A 265 -2.32 -7.45 8.75
N HIS A 266 -1.37 -8.24 9.26
CA HIS A 266 -0.60 -9.19 8.44
C HIS A 266 -1.52 -10.15 7.70
N ALA A 267 -2.49 -10.78 8.39
CA ALA A 267 -3.45 -11.69 7.78
C ALA A 267 -4.33 -11.00 6.72
N GLU A 268 -4.80 -9.79 7.01
CA GLU A 268 -5.59 -8.97 6.09
C GLU A 268 -4.81 -8.70 4.80
N VAL A 269 -3.57 -8.20 4.90
CA VAL A 269 -2.70 -7.89 3.75
C VAL A 269 -2.31 -9.17 3.00
N TYR A 270 -2.01 -10.26 3.72
CA TYR A 270 -1.69 -11.55 3.09
C TYR A 270 -2.85 -12.03 2.20
N SER A 271 -4.10 -11.84 2.64
CA SER A 271 -5.28 -12.22 1.87
C SER A 271 -5.60 -11.25 0.72
N GLY A 272 -5.43 -9.94 0.94
CA GLY A 272 -5.90 -8.90 0.03
C GLY A 272 -4.85 -8.35 -0.94
N ALA A 273 -3.58 -8.35 -0.58
CA ALA A 273 -2.48 -7.78 -1.37
C ALA A 273 -1.13 -8.46 -1.05
N ARG A 274 -1.08 -9.80 -1.13
CA ARG A 274 0.08 -10.62 -0.73
C ARG A 274 1.45 -10.10 -1.20
N PRO A 275 1.63 -9.63 -2.46
CA PRO A 275 2.93 -9.14 -2.91
C PRO A 275 3.44 -7.88 -2.17
N LEU A 276 2.55 -7.14 -1.51
CA LEU A 276 2.89 -5.92 -0.75
C LEU A 276 3.13 -6.19 0.75
N LEU A 277 2.87 -7.41 1.22
CA LEU A 277 2.91 -7.76 2.65
C LEU A 277 4.20 -7.34 3.35
N GLU A 278 5.36 -7.69 2.78
CA GLU A 278 6.64 -7.37 3.40
C GLU A 278 6.84 -5.85 3.53
N LYS A 279 6.52 -5.11 2.46
CA LYS A 279 6.62 -3.65 2.45
C LYS A 279 5.66 -3.01 3.46
N THR A 280 4.40 -3.47 3.50
CA THR A 280 3.39 -2.96 4.43
C THR A 280 3.80 -3.22 5.88
N MET A 281 4.24 -4.43 6.21
CA MET A 281 4.63 -4.77 7.58
C MET A 281 5.88 -4.00 8.03
N LYS A 282 6.88 -3.80 7.16
CA LYS A 282 8.05 -2.96 7.45
C LYS A 282 7.65 -1.53 7.83
N ILE A 283 6.80 -0.89 7.02
CA ILE A 283 6.29 0.47 7.29
C ILE A 283 5.57 0.54 8.65
N LEU A 284 4.74 -0.46 8.96
CA LEU A 284 3.96 -0.45 10.20
C LEU A 284 4.79 -0.77 11.44
N VAL A 285 5.81 -1.62 11.34
CA VAL A 285 6.73 -1.92 12.45
C VAL A 285 7.65 -0.73 12.73
N GLU A 286 8.18 -0.07 11.69
CA GLU A 286 8.87 1.22 11.84
C GLU A 286 7.97 2.24 12.54
N GLY A 287 6.73 2.40 12.04
CA GLY A 287 5.74 3.30 12.62
C GLY A 287 5.39 2.96 14.07
N LEU A 288 5.39 1.68 14.46
CA LEU A 288 5.16 1.27 15.85
C LEU A 288 6.27 1.79 16.77
N VAL A 289 7.53 1.65 16.37
CA VAL A 289 8.68 2.13 17.17
C VAL A 289 8.63 3.65 17.31
N ASP A 290 8.32 4.36 16.22
CA ASP A 290 8.13 5.81 16.25
C ASP A 290 6.96 6.23 17.15
N ILE A 291 5.88 5.44 17.16
CA ILE A 291 4.73 5.64 18.06
C ILE A 291 5.17 5.44 19.52
N PHE A 292 5.93 4.40 19.85
CA PHE A 292 6.41 4.20 21.22
C PHE A 292 7.30 5.36 21.69
N LEU A 293 8.23 5.81 20.86
CA LEU A 293 9.05 7.00 21.13
C LEU A 293 8.19 8.24 21.36
N SER A 294 7.23 8.50 20.46
CA SER A 294 6.35 9.66 20.55
C SER A 294 5.51 9.62 21.82
N LEU A 295 4.87 8.48 22.12
CA LEU A 295 4.06 8.30 23.33
C LEU A 295 4.90 8.46 24.60
N PHE A 296 6.14 7.96 24.62
CA PHE A 296 7.04 8.18 25.74
C PHE A 296 7.30 9.67 25.97
N TYR A 297 7.73 10.41 24.94
CA TYR A 297 8.04 11.83 25.09
C TYR A 297 6.81 12.70 25.39
N GLU A 298 5.65 12.38 24.79
CA GLU A 298 4.38 13.06 25.05
C GLU A 298 3.95 12.94 26.53
N ASN A 299 4.34 11.85 27.21
CA ASN A 299 3.85 11.50 28.55
C ASN A 299 4.96 11.42 29.63
N LYS A 300 6.25 11.63 29.29
CA LYS A 300 7.41 11.61 30.22
C LYS A 300 7.21 12.50 31.46
N ALA A 301 6.47 13.61 31.32
CA ALA A 301 6.22 14.57 32.39
C ALA A 301 4.88 14.40 33.13
N LYS A 302 4.03 13.46 32.69
CA LYS A 302 2.67 13.24 33.24
C LYS A 302 2.55 11.82 33.74
N ASP A 303 2.01 10.93 32.92
CA ASP A 303 1.68 9.54 33.26
C ASP A 303 2.94 8.67 33.43
N LEU A 304 4.06 9.06 32.81
CA LEU A 304 5.37 8.42 32.94
C LEU A 304 6.35 9.25 33.78
N ARG A 305 5.84 10.06 34.72
CA ARG A 305 6.68 10.92 35.57
C ARG A 305 7.69 10.13 36.40
N THR A 306 7.31 8.95 36.88
CA THR A 306 8.18 8.04 37.62
C THR A 306 8.17 6.67 36.96
N LEU A 307 9.35 6.05 36.91
CA LEU A 307 9.57 4.71 36.37
C LEU A 307 10.46 3.96 37.37
N ASP A 308 9.89 2.99 38.08
CA ASP A 308 10.67 2.18 39.02
C ASP A 308 11.44 1.06 38.31
N ALA A 309 12.27 0.33 39.06
CA ALA A 309 13.11 -0.73 38.52
C ALA A 309 12.28 -1.87 37.88
N ASN A 310 11.13 -2.22 38.46
CA ASN A 310 10.27 -3.27 37.91
C ASN A 310 9.59 -2.82 36.61
N GLY A 311 9.13 -1.57 36.56
CA GLY A 311 8.49 -0.97 35.40
C GLY A 311 9.45 -0.86 34.23
N PHE A 312 10.70 -0.44 34.51
CA PHE A 312 11.77 -0.46 33.52
C PHE A 312 12.01 -1.87 32.97
N CYS A 313 12.16 -2.86 33.85
CA CYS A 313 12.45 -4.23 33.43
C CYS A 313 11.29 -4.88 32.67
N GLN A 314 10.04 -4.59 33.05
CA GLN A 314 8.85 -5.04 32.31
C GLN A 314 8.82 -4.45 30.89
N LEU A 315 9.09 -3.15 30.73
CA LEU A 315 9.14 -2.51 29.41
C LEU A 315 10.28 -3.06 28.57
N MET A 316 11.46 -3.27 29.14
CA MET A 316 12.61 -3.84 28.42
C MET A 316 12.30 -5.26 27.92
N LEU A 317 11.71 -6.11 28.76
CA LEU A 317 11.29 -7.46 28.40
C LEU A 317 10.30 -7.44 27.20
N GLU A 318 9.32 -6.54 27.24
CA GLU A 318 8.28 -6.46 26.21
C GLU A 318 8.80 -5.85 24.90
N LEU A 319 9.69 -4.87 24.97
CA LEU A 319 10.36 -4.32 23.80
C LEU A 319 11.28 -5.35 23.12
N GLU A 320 12.01 -6.16 23.89
CA GLU A 320 12.79 -7.29 23.37
C GLU A 320 11.90 -8.35 22.74
N TYR A 321 10.72 -8.61 23.32
CA TYR A 321 9.74 -9.52 22.74
C TYR A 321 9.22 -9.01 21.39
N PHE A 322 8.84 -7.73 21.29
CA PHE A 322 8.46 -7.12 20.01
C PHE A 322 9.60 -7.18 18.98
N GLU A 323 10.82 -6.84 19.38
CA GLU A 323 12.00 -6.91 18.51
C GLU A 323 12.21 -8.33 17.98
N THR A 324 12.10 -9.33 18.85
CA THR A 324 12.33 -10.73 18.49
C THR A 324 11.24 -11.27 17.55
N VAL A 325 9.96 -11.07 17.89
CA VAL A 325 8.83 -11.59 17.11
C VAL A 325 8.72 -10.89 15.75
N LEU A 326 8.99 -9.59 15.70
CA LEU A 326 8.84 -8.77 14.49
C LEU A 326 10.15 -8.58 13.73
N ASN A 327 11.25 -9.23 14.14
CA ASN A 327 12.60 -9.03 13.61
C ASN A 327 12.69 -9.05 12.08
N THR A 328 11.89 -9.90 11.41
CA THR A 328 11.85 -9.99 9.94
C THR A 328 11.41 -8.69 9.25
N TYR A 329 10.72 -7.82 9.98
CA TYR A 329 10.19 -6.54 9.50
C TYR A 329 10.91 -5.32 10.07
N PHE A 330 11.91 -5.50 10.95
CA PHE A 330 12.70 -4.40 11.47
C PHE A 330 13.66 -3.87 10.40
N SER A 331 13.68 -2.55 10.21
CA SER A 331 14.73 -1.86 9.48
C SER A 331 15.86 -1.41 10.39
N THR A 332 16.95 -0.99 9.79
CA THR A 332 18.08 -0.38 10.50
C THR A 332 17.67 0.87 11.28
N GLU A 333 16.76 1.66 10.72
CA GLU A 333 16.21 2.87 11.29
C GLU A 333 15.32 2.54 12.49
N ALA A 334 14.42 1.55 12.37
CA ALA A 334 13.60 1.09 13.49
C ALA A 334 14.44 0.54 14.64
N GLN A 335 15.51 -0.20 14.35
CA GLN A 335 16.43 -0.71 15.39
C GLN A 335 17.15 0.43 16.13
N GLN A 336 17.56 1.48 15.42
CA GLN A 336 18.18 2.65 16.05
C GLN A 336 17.18 3.43 16.90
N ALA A 337 15.96 3.61 16.41
CA ALA A 337 14.87 4.26 17.14
C ALA A 337 14.51 3.48 18.42
N LEU A 338 14.44 2.15 18.34
CA LEU A 338 14.16 1.29 19.49
C LEU A 338 15.28 1.40 20.55
N LYS A 339 16.55 1.41 20.13
CA LYS A 339 17.68 1.63 21.05
C LYS A 339 17.60 2.99 21.73
N SER A 340 17.26 4.04 20.98
CA SER A 340 17.07 5.38 21.55
C SER A 340 15.94 5.43 22.59
N LEU A 341 14.86 4.67 22.36
CA LEU A 341 13.79 4.52 23.35
C LEU A 341 14.29 3.80 24.62
N GLN A 342 15.01 2.69 24.46
CA GLN A 342 15.59 1.92 25.57
C GLN A 342 16.54 2.77 26.42
N GLU A 343 17.42 3.56 25.77
CA GLU A 343 18.31 4.51 26.44
C GLU A 343 17.52 5.59 27.21
N SER A 344 16.47 6.14 26.60
CA SER A 344 15.61 7.15 27.23
C SER A 344 14.82 6.60 28.42
N LEU A 345 14.39 5.34 28.37
CA LEU A 345 13.75 4.64 29.47
C LEU A 345 14.73 4.39 30.63
N LEU A 346 15.98 4.02 30.32
CA LEU A 346 17.02 3.82 31.31
C LEU A 346 17.35 5.12 32.06
N GLU A 347 17.51 6.23 31.32
CA GLU A 347 17.70 7.56 31.91
C GLU A 347 16.53 7.88 32.86
N LYS A 348 15.29 7.63 32.43
CA LYS A 348 14.09 7.91 33.23
C LYS A 348 14.00 7.07 34.50
N ALA A 349 14.40 5.80 34.46
CA ALA A 349 14.46 4.94 35.64
C ALA A 349 15.51 5.44 36.64
N CYS A 350 16.67 5.89 36.15
CA CYS A 350 17.74 6.43 36.99
C CYS A 350 17.37 7.78 37.63
N GLU A 351 16.68 8.66 36.88
CA GLU A 351 16.10 9.90 37.41
C GLU A 351 15.16 9.60 38.59
N SER A 352 14.25 8.64 38.40
CA SER A 352 13.21 8.28 39.38
C SER A 352 13.80 7.73 40.68
N GLY A 353 14.83 6.87 40.58
CA GLY A 353 15.53 6.34 41.76
C GLY A 353 16.35 7.39 42.53
N SER A 354 16.70 8.51 41.89
CA SER A 354 17.45 9.62 42.51
C SER A 354 16.53 10.61 43.24
N GLU A 355 15.30 10.83 42.74
CA GLU A 355 14.31 11.73 43.37
C GLU A 355 13.76 11.17 44.70
N ASP A 356 13.57 9.86 44.80
CA ASP A 356 13.09 9.21 46.04
C ASP A 356 14.15 9.21 47.16
N ALA A 357 15.44 9.18 46.83
CA ALA A 357 16.53 9.24 47.80
C ALA A 357 16.72 10.63 48.44
N ALA A 358 16.17 11.69 47.85
CA ALA A 358 16.23 13.05 48.38
C ALA A 358 15.11 13.36 49.39
N SER A 359 14.10 12.50 49.47
CA SER A 359 12.84 12.75 50.21
C SER A 359 12.74 12.01 51.55
N ASP A 360 13.51 10.94 51.74
CA ASP A 360 13.43 10.09 52.93
C ASP A 360 14.84 9.81 53.50
N ASP A 361 15.04 10.02 54.80
CA ASP A 361 16.31 9.93 55.53
C ASP A 361 16.80 8.46 55.70
N LYS A 362 16.37 7.58 54.79
CA LYS A 362 16.80 6.19 54.65
C LYS A 362 17.44 6.04 53.28
N GLN A 363 18.75 5.75 53.28
CA GLN A 363 19.51 5.35 52.10
C GLN A 363 18.82 4.17 51.38
N VAL A 364 17.94 4.46 50.43
CA VAL A 364 17.63 3.53 49.35
C VAL A 364 18.85 3.61 48.41
N PRO A 365 19.55 2.49 48.15
CA PRO A 365 20.71 2.53 47.28
C PRO A 365 20.24 3.00 45.90
N SER A 366 20.84 4.10 45.41
CA SER A 366 20.68 4.53 44.02
C SER A 366 21.04 3.34 43.12
N VAL A 367 20.08 2.80 42.38
CA VAL A 367 20.35 1.66 41.49
C VAL A 367 21.23 2.16 40.35
N SER A 368 22.39 1.54 40.15
CA SER A 368 23.29 1.88 39.05
C SER A 368 22.64 1.54 37.70
N PRO A 369 22.85 2.31 36.62
CA PRO A 369 22.38 1.96 35.29
C PRO A 369 22.78 0.55 34.86
N ASP A 370 24.00 0.12 35.22
CA ASP A 370 24.52 -1.22 34.92
C ASP A 370 23.75 -2.33 35.67
N ASP A 371 23.32 -2.07 36.91
CA ASP A 371 22.54 -3.02 37.71
C ASP A 371 21.12 -3.19 37.15
N LEU A 372 20.50 -2.09 36.68
CA LEU A 372 19.19 -2.14 36.02
C LEU A 372 19.26 -2.91 34.69
N LEU A 373 20.30 -2.67 33.89
CA LEU A 373 20.50 -3.40 32.64
C LEU A 373 20.73 -4.90 32.89
N ALA A 374 21.54 -5.25 33.89
CA ALA A 374 21.75 -6.65 34.27
C ALA A 374 20.44 -7.33 34.72
N LEU A 375 19.60 -6.62 35.50
CA LEU A 375 18.33 -7.14 35.97
C LEU A 375 17.32 -7.31 34.82
N ALA A 376 17.25 -6.37 33.88
CA ALA A 376 16.45 -6.49 32.67
C ALA A 376 16.90 -7.67 31.80
N GLN A 377 18.22 -7.83 31.58
CA GLN A 377 18.79 -8.95 30.82
C GLN A 377 18.51 -10.32 31.47
N GLN A 378 18.53 -10.39 32.80
CA GLN A 378 18.17 -11.60 33.53
C GLN A 378 16.71 -11.97 33.28
N HIS A 379 15.78 -11.00 33.41
CA HIS A 379 14.37 -11.24 33.12
C HIS A 379 14.13 -11.63 31.66
N GLY A 380 14.82 -11.00 30.71
CA GLY A 380 14.80 -11.39 29.30
C GLY A 380 15.22 -12.84 29.10
N SER A 381 16.37 -13.24 29.65
CA SER A 381 16.89 -14.60 29.51
C SER A 381 15.98 -15.67 30.14
N ASP A 382 15.43 -15.39 31.33
CA ASP A 382 14.65 -16.36 32.11
C ASP A 382 13.21 -16.51 31.60
N LEU A 383 12.58 -15.43 31.13
CA LEU A 383 11.16 -15.40 30.80
C LEU A 383 10.90 -15.46 29.29
N LEU A 384 11.75 -14.84 28.47
CA LEU A 384 11.53 -14.74 27.03
C LEU A 384 11.79 -16.08 26.32
N GLN A 385 12.70 -16.92 26.84
CA GLN A 385 12.91 -18.30 26.34
C GLN A 385 11.70 -19.23 26.55
N GLY A 386 10.81 -18.92 27.49
CA GLY A 386 9.61 -19.71 27.74
C GLY A 386 8.40 -19.34 26.87
N GLU A 387 8.43 -18.14 26.27
CA GLU A 387 7.31 -17.54 25.52
C GLU A 387 7.50 -17.60 23.99
N LEU A 388 8.73 -17.81 23.51
CA LEU A 388 9.10 -18.05 22.11
C LEU A 388 9.04 -19.55 21.77
#